data_AF-A0A8J6QAQ0-F1
#
_entry.id   AF-A0A8J6QAQ0-F1
#
_cell.length_a   1.000
_cell.length_b   1.000
_cell.length_c   1.000
_cell.angle_alpha   90.00
_cell.angle_beta   90.00
_cell.angle_gamma   90.00
#
_symmetry.space_group_name_H-M   'P 1'
#
loop_
_entity.id
_entity.type
_entity.pdbx_description
1 polymer ?
#
loop_
_entity_poly.entity_id
_entity_poly.type
_entity_poly.pdbx_seq_one_letter_code
_entity_poly.pdbx_strand_id
1 'polypeptide(L)'
;MFNSSQFILFIYIICFSFRLFCFEIYFIPSSSMANTLYPKDIIVVNKLKYGPRLPKYILETPLLRIFFNKRDRSNGISKQNNGKLKRLPGISSINRGDIVVFENSKVIVKRCVAIAGDTLKIVNGKVYINDSVERFSNNIKNNYTLRINNPLIFYKALDSLKIESNILSVNRNKWKQLNLSNIEVVHVNKLRCIDSLELKLMDFSVNTNLFPWAKDHPWTLDNYGPIVLPKKGMEIQLNDDTFQFYGYTLKKHEKVEIYKENGLFYKEGKLLETYTFRRNYLFMLGDNRKESMDSRYIGFVPEENVIGEVSCVLFSTKDQHFQWSRFFKKVE
;
A
#
# COMPACT_ATOMS: atom_id res chain seq x y z
N MET A 1 37.94 26.87 -17.92
CA MET A 1 36.67 27.50 -17.55
C MET A 1 35.57 26.84 -18.36
N PHE A 2 34.54 26.27 -17.72
CA PHE A 2 33.38 25.76 -18.46
C PHE A 2 32.70 26.94 -19.17
N ASN A 3 32.44 26.82 -20.48
CA ASN A 3 31.59 27.80 -21.17
C ASN A 3 30.17 27.72 -20.59
N SER A 4 29.46 28.85 -20.53
CA SER A 4 28.13 28.95 -19.88
C SER A 4 27.15 27.86 -20.34
N SER A 5 27.18 27.48 -21.62
CA SER A 5 26.36 26.41 -22.19
C SER A 5 26.71 25.02 -21.65
N GLN A 6 28.01 24.72 -21.44
CA GLN A 6 28.44 23.45 -20.87
C GLN A 6 28.07 23.36 -19.39
N PHE A 7 28.11 24.48 -18.67
CA PHE A 7 27.68 24.55 -17.27
C PHE A 7 26.16 24.29 -17.12
N ILE A 8 25.33 24.86 -17.99
CA ILE A 8 23.88 24.61 -18.00
C ILE A 8 23.60 23.14 -18.32
N LEU A 9 24.26 22.56 -19.32
CA LEU A 9 24.13 21.14 -19.66
C LEU A 9 24.51 20.24 -18.48
N PHE A 10 25.60 20.57 -17.79
CA PHE A 10 26.04 19.83 -16.61
C PHE A 10 25.02 19.87 -15.47
N ILE A 11 24.44 21.05 -15.17
CA ILE A 11 23.36 21.18 -14.18
C ILE A 11 22.15 20.33 -14.58
N TYR A 12 21.76 20.37 -15.86
CA TYR A 12 20.64 19.58 -16.35
C TYR A 12 20.87 18.07 -16.15
N ILE A 13 22.07 17.58 -16.47
CA ILE A 13 22.44 16.17 -16.28
C ILE A 13 22.41 15.78 -14.80
N ILE A 14 22.91 16.64 -13.91
CA ILE A 14 22.86 16.40 -12.45
C ILE A 14 21.41 16.36 -11.97
N CYS A 15 20.59 17.35 -12.31
CA CYS A 15 19.19 17.42 -11.91
C CYS A 15 18.40 16.22 -12.44
N PHE A 16 18.65 15.82 -13.69
CA PHE A 16 18.06 14.63 -14.28
C PHE A 16 18.48 13.36 -13.54
N SER A 17 19.76 13.21 -13.24
CA SER A 17 20.29 12.06 -12.49
C SER A 17 19.70 12.01 -11.08
N PHE A 18 19.59 13.15 -10.41
CA PHE A 18 19.00 13.26 -9.07
C PHE A 18 17.51 12.90 -9.08
N ARG A 19 16.77 13.33 -10.11
CA ARG A 19 15.37 12.92 -10.31
C ARG A 19 15.24 11.41 -10.60
N LEU A 20 16.17 10.87 -11.37
CA LEU A 20 16.13 9.48 -11.78
C LEU A 20 16.44 8.54 -10.60
N PHE A 21 17.46 8.87 -9.79
CA PHE A 21 17.99 7.98 -8.76
C PHE A 21 17.66 8.37 -7.32
N CYS A 22 17.45 9.65 -7.01
CA CYS A 22 17.38 10.11 -5.62
C CYS A 22 15.94 10.38 -5.16
N PHE A 23 15.26 11.33 -5.80
CA PHE A 23 13.94 11.78 -5.38
C PHE A 23 12.99 11.97 -6.56
N GLU A 24 11.70 11.73 -6.32
CA GLU A 24 10.65 11.99 -7.30
C GLU A 24 9.46 12.68 -6.64
N ILE A 25 8.76 13.50 -7.42
CA ILE A 25 7.62 14.27 -6.95
C ILE A 25 6.35 13.67 -7.54
N TYR A 26 5.35 13.43 -6.71
CA TYR A 26 4.04 12.90 -7.13
C TYR A 26 2.90 13.77 -6.67
N PHE A 27 1.87 13.84 -7.50
CA PHE A 27 0.58 14.45 -7.17
C PHE A 27 -0.37 13.39 -6.60
N ILE A 28 -1.10 13.71 -5.53
CA ILE A 28 -2.07 12.82 -4.90
C ILE A 28 -3.49 13.09 -5.46
N PRO A 29 -4.08 12.17 -6.23
CA PRO A 29 -5.39 12.39 -6.85
C PRO A 29 -6.58 11.92 -6.00
N SER A 30 -6.36 11.15 -4.92
CA SER A 30 -7.41 10.45 -4.19
C SER A 30 -7.31 10.62 -2.67
N SER A 31 -8.40 10.33 -1.97
CA SER A 31 -8.54 10.42 -0.51
C SER A 31 -8.23 9.11 0.24
N SER A 32 -7.66 8.10 -0.43
CA SER A 32 -7.37 6.78 0.18
C SER A 32 -6.36 6.83 1.34
N MET A 33 -5.55 7.89 1.41
CA MET A 33 -4.61 8.17 2.51
C MET A 33 -5.05 9.38 3.35
N ALA A 34 -6.32 9.80 3.27
CA ALA A 34 -6.83 11.01 3.94
C ALA A 34 -6.47 11.05 5.43
N ASN A 35 -6.26 12.27 5.93
CA ASN A 35 -5.68 12.61 7.24
C ASN A 35 -4.16 12.46 7.34
N THR A 36 -3.56 11.63 6.49
CA THR A 36 -2.10 11.55 6.29
C THR A 36 -1.70 12.35 5.05
N LEU A 37 -2.27 11.99 3.90
CA LEU A 37 -2.14 12.67 2.60
C LEU A 37 -3.53 13.00 2.06
N TYR A 38 -3.71 14.23 1.59
CA TYR A 38 -4.97 14.70 1.03
C TYR A 38 -4.89 14.83 -0.50
N PRO A 39 -6.03 14.76 -1.20
CA PRO A 39 -6.08 15.12 -2.61
C PRO A 39 -5.46 16.51 -2.83
N LYS A 40 -4.71 16.66 -3.93
CA LYS A 40 -3.92 17.85 -4.31
C LYS A 40 -2.61 18.06 -3.56
N ASP A 41 -2.25 17.18 -2.62
CA ASP A 41 -0.89 17.16 -2.11
C ASP A 41 0.10 16.84 -3.22
N ILE A 42 1.22 17.55 -3.19
CA ILE A 42 2.41 17.24 -3.95
C ILE A 42 3.44 16.71 -2.96
N ILE A 43 3.86 15.47 -3.12
CA ILE A 43 4.73 14.75 -2.18
C ILE A 43 6.12 14.53 -2.75
N VAL A 44 7.12 14.50 -1.87
CA VAL A 44 8.49 14.09 -2.21
C VAL A 44 8.69 12.64 -1.82
N VAL A 45 9.20 11.84 -2.75
CA VAL A 45 9.47 10.41 -2.57
C VAL A 45 10.97 10.16 -2.62
N ASN A 46 11.51 9.58 -1.56
CA ASN A 46 12.90 9.18 -1.43
C ASN A 46 13.12 7.76 -1.96
N LYS A 47 13.81 7.66 -3.10
CA LYS A 47 14.17 6.38 -3.73
C LYS A 47 15.43 5.77 -3.12
N LEU A 48 16.32 6.58 -2.54
CA LEU A 48 17.57 6.11 -1.93
C LEU A 48 17.32 5.21 -0.72
N LYS A 49 16.23 5.45 0.02
CA LYS A 49 15.89 4.64 1.20
C LYS A 49 15.87 3.15 0.87
N TYR A 50 15.10 2.74 -0.14
CA TYR A 50 15.03 1.33 -0.54
C TYR A 50 15.98 0.98 -1.69
N GLY A 51 16.58 1.98 -2.33
CA GLY A 51 17.48 1.86 -3.46
C GLY A 51 16.76 2.16 -4.77
N PRO A 52 17.36 2.96 -5.68
CA PRO A 52 16.72 3.27 -6.95
C PRO A 52 16.63 2.04 -7.87
N ARG A 53 15.55 2.01 -8.65
CA ARG A 53 15.35 1.02 -9.70
C ARG A 53 16.18 1.39 -10.92
N LEU A 54 16.87 0.41 -11.50
CA LEU A 54 17.52 0.62 -12.77
C LEU A 54 16.50 0.48 -13.90
N PRO A 55 16.43 1.45 -14.83
CA PRO A 55 15.65 1.31 -16.04
C PRO A 55 16.12 0.10 -16.85
N LYS A 56 15.18 -0.61 -17.49
CA LYS A 56 15.48 -1.83 -18.27
C LYS A 56 16.54 -1.60 -19.36
N TYR A 57 16.45 -0.47 -20.08
CA TYR A 57 17.42 -0.11 -21.12
C TYR A 57 18.84 0.07 -20.59
N ILE A 58 19.02 0.58 -19.36
CA ILE A 58 20.35 0.73 -18.74
C ILE A 58 20.98 -0.64 -18.48
N LEU A 59 20.18 -1.62 -18.05
CA LEU A 59 20.63 -3.00 -17.80
C LEU A 59 21.02 -3.76 -19.07
N GLU A 60 20.49 -3.35 -20.21
CA GLU A 60 20.75 -3.98 -21.52
C GLU A 60 22.01 -3.42 -22.21
N THR A 61 22.63 -2.36 -21.68
CA THR A 61 23.84 -1.78 -22.26
C THR A 61 25.05 -2.73 -22.15
N PRO A 62 25.90 -2.85 -23.19
CA PRO A 62 27.05 -3.77 -23.19
C PRO A 62 28.01 -3.58 -22.01
N LEU A 63 28.25 -2.33 -21.59
CA LEU A 63 29.13 -1.99 -20.48
C LEU A 63 28.61 -2.55 -19.14
N LEU A 64 27.34 -2.33 -18.83
CA LEU A 64 26.74 -2.79 -17.57
C LEU A 64 26.41 -4.28 -17.59
N ARG A 65 26.25 -4.88 -18.77
CA ARG A 65 26.17 -6.34 -18.93
C ARG A 65 27.42 -7.03 -18.38
N ILE A 66 28.61 -6.43 -18.46
CA ILE A 66 29.83 -7.02 -17.90
C ILE A 66 29.81 -7.00 -16.36
N PHE A 67 29.40 -5.89 -15.76
CA PHE A 67 29.36 -5.72 -14.30
C PHE A 67 28.25 -6.53 -13.62
N PHE A 68 27.06 -6.59 -14.24
CA PHE A 68 25.88 -7.23 -13.64
C PHE A 68 25.63 -8.67 -14.10
N ASN A 69 26.47 -9.22 -14.98
CA ASN A 69 26.41 -10.60 -15.45
C ASN A 69 27.59 -11.40 -14.87
N LYS A 70 27.73 -11.39 -13.54
CA LYS A 70 28.56 -12.38 -12.83
C LYS A 70 27.90 -13.76 -12.95
N ARG A 71 28.27 -14.48 -14.02
CA ARG A 71 28.60 -15.91 -14.05
C ARG A 71 27.69 -16.86 -13.23
N ASP A 72 26.43 -16.99 -13.61
CA ASP A 72 25.66 -18.22 -13.31
C ASP A 72 26.03 -19.30 -14.33
N ARG A 73 27.01 -20.14 -13.99
CA ARG A 73 27.31 -21.44 -14.63
C ARG A 73 26.44 -22.53 -14.01
N SER A 74 25.13 -22.47 -14.19
CA SER A 74 24.25 -23.61 -13.92
C SER A 74 23.62 -24.09 -15.24
N ASN A 75 23.77 -25.39 -15.46
CA ASN A 75 23.50 -26.11 -16.68
C ASN A 75 22.04 -25.98 -17.16
N GLY A 76 21.86 -25.78 -18.47
CA GLY A 76 20.87 -26.50 -19.27
C GLY A 76 19.37 -26.31 -19.01
N ILE A 77 18.92 -25.36 -18.19
CA ILE A 77 17.50 -25.04 -18.07
C ILE A 77 17.29 -23.62 -18.61
N SER A 78 16.46 -23.51 -19.64
CA SER A 78 15.94 -22.28 -20.24
C SER A 78 15.97 -21.11 -19.25
N LYS A 79 16.93 -20.20 -19.45
CA LYS A 79 17.04 -18.96 -18.70
C LYS A 79 15.93 -18.04 -19.19
N GLN A 80 14.71 -18.32 -18.73
CA GLN A 80 13.63 -17.36 -18.76
C GLN A 80 14.11 -16.19 -17.89
N ASN A 81 14.73 -15.20 -18.53
CA ASN A 81 15.06 -13.91 -17.91
C ASN A 81 13.72 -13.24 -17.59
N ASN A 82 13.06 -13.69 -16.52
CA ASN A 82 11.78 -13.18 -16.05
C ASN A 82 12.00 -11.79 -15.47
N GLY A 83 12.23 -10.80 -16.33
CA GLY A 83 12.03 -9.37 -16.15
C GLY A 83 12.36 -8.78 -14.78
N LYS A 84 13.38 -9.31 -14.08
CA LYS A 84 13.70 -8.89 -12.72
C LYS A 84 14.24 -7.47 -12.81
N LEU A 85 13.43 -6.49 -12.42
CA LEU A 85 13.88 -5.13 -12.26
C LEU A 85 15.03 -5.16 -11.25
N LYS A 86 16.26 -4.90 -11.70
CA LYS A 86 17.40 -4.82 -10.78
C LYS A 86 17.30 -3.48 -10.05
N ARG A 87 17.31 -3.56 -8.73
CA ARG A 87 17.39 -2.40 -7.83
C ARG A 87 18.82 -2.28 -7.31
N LEU A 88 19.32 -1.06 -7.21
CA LEU A 88 20.55 -0.78 -6.46
C LEU A 88 20.30 -0.97 -4.95
N PRO A 89 21.34 -1.23 -4.14
CA PRO A 89 21.18 -1.30 -2.70
C PRO A 89 20.61 0.01 -2.15
N GLY A 90 19.66 -0.10 -1.24
CA GLY A 90 19.11 1.02 -0.48
C GLY A 90 19.83 1.23 0.84
N ILE A 91 19.51 2.35 1.49
CA ILE A 91 19.95 2.67 2.86
C ILE A 91 19.29 1.73 3.88
N SER A 92 18.03 1.33 3.66
CA SER A 92 17.28 0.43 4.53
C SER A 92 16.32 -0.48 3.74
N SER A 93 15.82 -1.52 4.39
CA SER A 93 14.67 -2.30 3.90
C SER A 93 13.36 -1.53 4.10
N ILE A 94 12.30 -2.01 3.45
CA ILE A 94 10.94 -1.57 3.69
C ILE A 94 10.48 -2.12 5.04
N ASN A 95 9.94 -1.24 5.89
CA ASN A 95 9.46 -1.59 7.21
C ASN A 95 7.94 -1.46 7.29
N ARG A 96 7.35 -2.15 8.27
CA ARG A 96 5.93 -1.94 8.62
C ARG A 96 5.75 -0.48 9.06
N GLY A 97 4.65 0.13 8.64
CA GLY A 97 4.32 1.53 8.88
C GLY A 97 4.82 2.49 7.79
N ASP A 98 5.80 2.11 6.96
CA ASP A 98 6.33 2.99 5.92
C ASP A 98 5.23 3.39 4.92
N ILE A 99 5.18 4.66 4.54
CA ILE A 99 4.28 5.15 3.49
C ILE A 99 5.04 5.12 2.17
N VAL A 100 4.60 4.26 1.26
CA VAL A 100 5.36 3.96 0.05
C VAL A 100 4.57 4.26 -1.21
N VAL A 101 5.29 4.69 -2.23
CA VAL A 101 4.78 4.79 -3.60
C VAL A 101 5.17 3.53 -4.33
N PHE A 102 4.23 2.88 -5.00
CA PHE A 102 4.47 1.62 -5.70
C PHE A 102 3.65 1.53 -6.99
N GLU A 103 4.03 0.60 -7.86
CA GLU A 103 3.41 0.40 -9.16
C GLU A 103 2.55 -0.87 -9.18
N ASN A 104 1.28 -0.72 -9.54
CA ASN A 104 0.34 -1.82 -9.78
C ASN A 104 -0.65 -1.39 -10.87
N SER A 105 -0.26 -1.56 -12.13
CA SER A 105 -0.89 -1.00 -13.35
C SER A 105 -0.94 0.53 -13.43
N LYS A 106 -0.98 1.20 -12.28
CA LYS A 106 -0.84 2.64 -12.06
C LYS A 106 0.06 2.87 -10.85
N VAL A 107 0.55 4.10 -10.68
CA VAL A 107 1.30 4.49 -9.48
C VAL A 107 0.31 4.79 -8.34
N ILE A 108 0.53 4.19 -7.18
CA ILE A 108 -0.35 4.28 -6.01
C ILE A 108 0.49 4.55 -4.76
N VAL A 109 -0.08 5.29 -3.80
CA VAL A 109 0.51 5.53 -2.48
C VAL A 109 -0.32 4.82 -1.42
N LYS A 110 0.33 4.03 -0.55
CA LYS A 110 -0.28 3.33 0.58
C LYS A 110 0.71 3.16 1.72
N ARG A 111 0.22 2.74 2.88
CA ARG A 111 1.04 2.31 4.00
C ARG A 111 1.37 0.83 3.88
N CYS A 112 2.64 0.47 4.03
CA CYS A 112 3.08 -0.91 4.17
C CYS A 112 2.71 -1.41 5.57
N VAL A 113 1.80 -2.38 5.65
CA VAL A 113 1.25 -2.85 6.92
C VAL A 113 1.86 -4.17 7.34
N ALA A 114 2.16 -5.03 6.38
CA ALA A 114 2.81 -6.32 6.62
C ALA A 114 3.90 -6.54 5.56
N ILE A 115 4.97 -7.21 5.98
CA ILE A 115 6.13 -7.54 5.13
C ILE A 115 6.25 -9.06 4.94
N ALA A 116 7.12 -9.49 4.03
CA ALA A 116 7.28 -10.88 3.66
C ALA A 116 7.52 -11.81 4.86
N GLY A 117 6.71 -12.86 4.98
CA GLY A 117 6.74 -13.83 6.08
C GLY A 117 5.84 -13.48 7.26
N ASP A 118 5.24 -12.29 7.29
CA ASP A 118 4.26 -11.91 8.31
C ASP A 118 2.96 -12.68 8.14
N THR A 119 2.31 -12.97 9.27
CA THR A 119 0.89 -13.35 9.31
C THR A 119 0.06 -12.11 9.62
N LEU A 120 -0.78 -11.71 8.68
CA LEU A 120 -1.69 -10.58 8.81
C LEU A 120 -3.09 -11.06 9.20
N LYS A 121 -3.69 -10.41 10.21
CA LYS A 121 -5.10 -10.54 10.55
C LYS A 121 -5.69 -9.17 10.87
N ILE A 122 -6.95 -8.93 10.50
CA ILE A 122 -7.70 -7.74 10.88
C ILE A 122 -8.90 -8.20 11.70
N VAL A 123 -9.09 -7.61 12.88
CA VAL A 123 -10.25 -7.89 13.75
C VAL A 123 -10.84 -6.57 14.22
N ASN A 124 -12.12 -6.35 13.92
CA ASN A 124 -12.84 -5.11 14.21
C ASN A 124 -12.04 -3.86 13.78
N GLY A 125 -11.49 -3.89 12.56
CA GLY A 125 -10.70 -2.80 11.97
C GLY A 125 -9.27 -2.63 12.51
N LYS A 126 -8.91 -3.35 13.58
CA LYS A 126 -7.55 -3.36 14.15
C LYS A 126 -6.68 -4.38 13.44
N VAL A 127 -5.45 -3.98 13.14
CA VAL A 127 -4.48 -4.84 12.45
C VAL A 127 -3.63 -5.58 13.47
N TYR A 128 -3.48 -6.89 13.24
CA TYR A 128 -2.63 -7.80 13.98
C TYR A 128 -1.59 -8.35 13.01
N ILE A 129 -0.31 -8.26 13.41
CA ILE A 129 0.80 -8.89 12.69
C ILE A 129 1.47 -9.87 13.64
N ASN A 130 1.54 -11.14 13.26
CA ASN A 130 2.08 -12.22 14.11
C ASN A 130 1.45 -12.17 15.51
N ASP A 131 0.10 -12.09 15.54
CA ASP A 131 -0.76 -11.97 16.73
C ASP A 131 -0.57 -10.72 17.61
N SER A 132 0.32 -9.81 17.23
CA SER A 132 0.56 -8.54 17.93
C SER A 132 -0.22 -7.39 17.28
N VAL A 133 -0.92 -6.59 18.09
CA VAL A 133 -1.63 -5.39 17.59
C VAL A 133 -0.63 -4.34 17.17
N GLU A 134 -0.70 -3.91 15.91
CA GLU A 134 0.15 -2.85 15.38
C GLU A 134 -0.60 -1.50 15.32
N ARG A 135 0.04 -0.45 15.83
CA ARG A 135 -0.48 0.93 15.80
C ARG A 135 0.42 1.82 14.95
N PHE A 136 0.17 1.83 13.64
CA PHE A 136 1.04 2.55 12.71
C PHE A 136 0.88 4.07 12.75
N SER A 137 -0.34 4.59 12.93
CA SER A 137 -0.60 6.03 12.95
C SER A 137 -1.93 6.35 13.64
N ASN A 138 -1.99 7.52 14.26
CA ASN A 138 -3.23 8.07 14.80
C ASN A 138 -4.12 8.69 13.72
N ASN A 139 -3.61 8.82 12.49
CA ASN A 139 -4.33 9.42 11.38
C ASN A 139 -5.24 8.44 10.62
N ILE A 140 -5.15 7.14 10.90
CA ILE A 140 -5.96 6.11 10.25
C ILE A 140 -7.44 6.38 10.50
N LYS A 141 -8.22 6.49 9.41
CA LYS A 141 -9.66 6.73 9.42
C LYS A 141 -10.49 5.46 9.23
N ASN A 142 -11.59 5.41 9.96
CA ASN A 142 -12.66 4.42 9.81
C ASN A 142 -14.03 5.09 9.90
N ASN A 143 -15.07 4.37 9.50
CA ASN A 143 -16.44 4.84 9.63
C ASN A 143 -16.97 4.53 11.04
N TYR A 144 -17.60 5.51 11.66
CA TYR A 144 -18.20 5.43 12.98
C TYR A 144 -19.68 5.81 12.90
N THR A 145 -20.48 5.16 13.73
CA THR A 145 -21.87 5.53 13.99
C THR A 145 -21.94 6.18 15.36
N LEU A 146 -22.61 7.32 15.46
CA LEU A 146 -22.71 8.06 16.71
C LEU A 146 -24.12 8.60 16.93
N ARG A 147 -24.53 8.63 18.21
CA ARG A 147 -25.79 9.21 18.66
C ARG A 147 -25.51 10.58 19.28
N ILE A 148 -26.25 11.58 18.83
CA ILE A 148 -26.15 12.96 19.35
C ILE A 148 -27.44 13.39 20.05
N ASN A 149 -27.29 14.19 21.09
CA ASN A 149 -28.41 14.80 21.82
C ASN A 149 -28.72 16.24 21.39
N ASN A 150 -27.73 16.95 20.83
CA ASN A 150 -27.88 18.35 20.40
C ASN A 150 -27.16 18.58 19.05
N PRO A 151 -27.90 18.62 17.92
CA PRO A 151 -27.32 18.81 16.60
C PRO A 151 -26.55 20.12 16.43
N LEU A 152 -27.04 21.23 16.98
CA LEU A 152 -26.42 22.54 16.78
C LEU A 152 -25.05 22.64 17.47
N ILE A 153 -24.94 22.10 18.69
CA ILE A 153 -23.65 22.01 19.41
C ILE A 153 -22.71 21.05 18.68
N PHE A 154 -23.22 19.93 18.17
CA PHE A 154 -22.44 18.94 17.44
C PHE A 154 -21.76 19.53 16.20
N TYR A 155 -22.51 20.20 15.32
CA TYR A 155 -21.93 20.79 14.12
C TYR A 155 -20.92 21.90 14.45
N LYS A 156 -21.23 22.79 15.41
CA LYS A 156 -20.28 23.80 15.89
C LYS A 156 -18.98 23.19 16.44
N ALA A 157 -19.08 22.07 17.16
CA ALA A 157 -17.92 21.38 17.69
C ALA A 157 -17.05 20.76 16.59
N LEU A 158 -17.65 20.15 15.56
CA LEU A 158 -16.90 19.62 14.43
C LEU A 158 -16.17 20.71 13.64
N ASP A 159 -16.84 21.85 13.40
CA ASP A 159 -16.23 23.01 12.75
C ASP A 159 -15.04 23.54 13.55
N SER A 160 -15.19 23.64 14.89
CA SER A 160 -14.10 24.04 15.78
C SER A 160 -12.92 23.06 15.78
N LEU A 161 -13.20 21.76 15.64
CA LEU A 161 -12.18 20.71 15.53
C LEU A 161 -11.59 20.60 14.11
N LYS A 162 -12.13 21.35 13.13
CA LYS A 162 -11.76 21.30 11.71
C LYS A 162 -11.89 19.89 11.12
N ILE A 163 -12.92 19.15 11.53
CA ILE A 163 -13.18 17.79 11.05
C ILE A 163 -13.97 17.86 9.75
N GLU A 164 -13.26 17.66 8.64
CA GLU A 164 -13.87 17.57 7.30
C GLU A 164 -14.30 16.12 7.05
N SER A 165 -15.58 15.83 7.33
CA SER A 165 -16.21 14.53 7.10
C SER A 165 -17.52 14.72 6.36
N ASN A 166 -17.81 13.84 5.38
CA ASN A 166 -19.17 13.69 4.88
C ASN A 166 -20.01 13.10 6.02
N ILE A 167 -21.05 13.83 6.44
CA ILE A 167 -21.92 13.42 7.55
C ILE A 167 -23.19 12.83 6.95
N LEU A 168 -23.36 11.52 7.10
CA LEU A 168 -24.60 10.84 6.70
C LEU A 168 -25.55 10.79 7.90
N SER A 169 -26.80 11.20 7.70
CA SER A 169 -27.86 11.09 8.72
C SER A 169 -28.63 9.81 8.51
N VAL A 170 -28.73 8.96 9.53
CA VAL A 170 -29.33 7.63 9.42
C VAL A 170 -30.82 7.63 9.82
N ASN A 171 -31.22 8.49 10.77
CA ASN A 171 -32.63 8.64 11.20
C ASN A 171 -32.86 9.98 11.93
N ARG A 172 -34.10 10.51 11.96
CA ARG A 172 -34.65 11.73 12.64
C ARG A 172 -33.63 12.64 13.36
N ASN A 173 -32.54 13.00 12.66
CA ASN A 173 -31.37 13.76 13.11
C ASN A 173 -30.56 13.28 14.35
N LYS A 174 -30.89 12.16 15.01
CA LYS A 174 -30.13 11.69 16.20
C LYS A 174 -28.93 10.80 15.89
N TRP A 175 -29.01 9.99 14.85
CA TRP A 175 -27.91 9.09 14.46
C TRP A 175 -27.16 9.64 13.27
N LYS A 176 -25.84 9.72 13.40
CA LYS A 176 -24.92 10.22 12.38
C LYS A 176 -23.86 9.18 12.08
N GLN A 177 -23.40 9.16 10.83
CA GLN A 177 -22.24 8.38 10.40
C GLN A 177 -21.17 9.31 9.85
N LEU A 178 -19.96 9.15 10.39
CA LEU A 178 -18.80 9.96 10.06
C LEU A 178 -17.60 9.08 9.79
N ASN A 179 -16.70 9.57 8.95
CA ASN A 179 -15.40 8.96 8.73
C ASN A 179 -14.36 9.72 9.55
N LEU A 180 -13.87 9.10 10.62
CA LEU A 180 -13.03 9.73 11.63
C LEU A 180 -11.72 8.97 11.79
N SER A 181 -10.63 9.71 11.98
CA SER A 181 -9.34 9.19 12.40
C SER A 181 -9.32 8.80 13.87
N ASN A 182 -8.35 7.98 14.28
CA ASN A 182 -8.18 7.59 15.67
C ASN A 182 -8.07 8.81 16.60
N ILE A 183 -7.36 9.87 16.19
CA ILE A 183 -7.24 11.10 16.98
C ILE A 183 -8.55 11.90 17.01
N GLU A 184 -9.27 12.00 15.89
CA GLU A 184 -10.57 12.69 15.84
C GLU A 184 -11.60 11.99 16.73
N VAL A 185 -11.61 10.65 16.78
CA VAL A 185 -12.48 9.88 17.67
C VAL A 185 -12.24 10.24 19.13
N VAL A 186 -10.98 10.38 19.56
CA VAL A 186 -10.64 10.76 20.95
C VAL A 186 -11.20 12.13 21.30
N HIS A 187 -11.19 13.08 20.36
CA HIS A 187 -11.77 14.42 20.59
C HIS A 187 -13.30 14.41 20.54
N VAL A 188 -13.89 13.76 19.54
CA VAL A 188 -15.36 13.69 19.37
C VAL A 188 -16.00 12.98 20.57
N ASN A 189 -15.40 11.89 21.05
CA ASN A 189 -15.93 11.13 22.18
C ASN A 189 -15.94 11.91 23.52
N LYS A 190 -15.21 13.03 23.61
CA LYS A 190 -15.20 13.92 24.80
C LYS A 190 -16.29 14.99 24.76
N LEU A 191 -16.99 15.16 23.64
CA LEU A 191 -18.00 16.20 23.48
C LEU A 191 -19.28 15.83 24.24
N ARG A 192 -19.81 16.77 25.03
CA ARG A 192 -21.06 16.57 25.81
C ARG A 192 -22.30 16.27 24.96
N CYS A 193 -22.25 16.60 23.66
CA CYS A 193 -23.35 16.38 22.74
C CYS A 193 -23.38 14.95 22.16
N ILE A 194 -22.40 14.12 22.48
CA ILE A 194 -22.28 12.72 22.03
C ILE A 194 -22.78 11.80 23.14
N ASP A 195 -23.84 11.05 22.83
CA ASP A 195 -24.38 10.03 23.74
C ASP A 195 -23.68 8.67 23.56
N SER A 196 -23.30 8.33 22.32
CA SER A 196 -22.54 7.12 21.99
C SER A 196 -21.74 7.30 20.70
N LEU A 197 -20.60 6.61 20.61
CA LEU A 197 -19.74 6.56 19.43
C LEU A 197 -19.19 5.14 19.29
N GLU A 198 -19.50 4.49 18.17
CA GLU A 198 -19.15 3.10 17.92
C GLU A 198 -18.58 2.92 16.51
N LEU A 199 -17.60 2.03 16.38
CA LEU A 199 -17.03 1.68 15.08
C LEU A 199 -18.11 1.00 14.22
N LYS A 200 -18.33 1.51 13.02
CA LYS A 200 -19.27 0.90 12.06
C LYS A 200 -18.58 -0.27 11.36
N LEU A 201 -18.80 -1.46 11.89
CA LEU A 201 -18.36 -2.70 11.27
C LEU A 201 -19.20 -3.01 10.03
N MET A 202 -18.55 -3.56 9.02
CA MET A 202 -19.21 -4.12 7.85
C MET A 202 -19.82 -5.47 8.23
N ASP A 203 -21.10 -5.63 7.95
CA ASP A 203 -21.79 -6.91 8.12
C ASP A 203 -21.15 -7.98 7.22
N PHE A 204 -21.12 -9.22 7.72
CA PHE A 204 -20.67 -10.34 6.92
C PHE A 204 -21.60 -10.50 5.72
N SER A 205 -21.01 -10.52 4.51
CA SER A 205 -21.73 -10.90 3.30
C SER A 205 -20.94 -11.96 2.56
N VAL A 206 -21.63 -12.92 1.97
CA VAL A 206 -21.03 -14.05 1.24
C VAL A 206 -20.30 -13.60 -0.04
N ASN A 207 -20.46 -12.33 -0.45
CA ASN A 207 -20.02 -11.84 -1.75
C ASN A 207 -19.16 -10.57 -1.65
N THR A 208 -18.23 -10.53 -0.69
CA THR A 208 -17.24 -9.46 -0.65
C THR A 208 -16.20 -9.68 -1.76
N ASN A 209 -16.05 -8.70 -2.67
CA ASN A 209 -15.03 -8.72 -3.71
C ASN A 209 -13.62 -8.40 -3.15
N LEU A 210 -13.19 -9.18 -2.16
CA LEU A 210 -11.91 -9.03 -1.46
C LEU A 210 -10.98 -10.17 -1.84
N PHE A 211 -9.71 -9.85 -2.08
CA PHE A 211 -8.63 -10.83 -2.21
C PHE A 211 -8.65 -11.77 -0.99
N PRO A 212 -8.51 -13.10 -1.16
CA PRO A 212 -8.16 -13.84 -2.37
C PRO A 212 -9.28 -14.10 -3.39
N TRP A 213 -10.47 -13.55 -3.20
CA TRP A 213 -11.67 -13.84 -4.00
C TRP A 213 -12.09 -15.32 -3.91
N ALA A 214 -11.95 -15.88 -2.72
CA ALA A 214 -12.48 -17.20 -2.43
C ALA A 214 -14.00 -17.15 -2.29
N LYS A 215 -14.68 -18.25 -2.64
CA LYS A 215 -16.13 -18.37 -2.44
C LYS A 215 -16.53 -18.47 -0.97
N ASP A 216 -15.66 -19.01 -0.12
CA ASP A 216 -16.05 -19.50 1.22
C ASP A 216 -15.29 -18.83 2.36
N HIS A 217 -15.01 -17.52 2.28
CA HIS A 217 -14.50 -16.75 3.42
C HIS A 217 -15.48 -15.68 3.90
N PRO A 218 -15.77 -15.57 5.22
CA PRO A 218 -16.57 -14.48 5.77
C PRO A 218 -15.70 -13.24 5.98
N TRP A 219 -14.82 -12.89 5.03
CA TRP A 219 -13.94 -11.75 5.21
C TRP A 219 -14.65 -10.44 4.86
N THR A 220 -14.43 -9.42 5.68
CA THR A 220 -14.87 -8.05 5.42
C THR A 220 -13.67 -7.11 5.51
N LEU A 221 -13.87 -5.83 5.23
CA LEU A 221 -12.82 -4.83 5.40
C LEU A 221 -12.33 -4.68 6.85
N ASP A 222 -13.16 -5.09 7.82
CA ASP A 222 -12.87 -4.98 9.26
C ASP A 222 -12.48 -6.30 9.91
N ASN A 223 -12.81 -7.43 9.28
CA ASN A 223 -12.53 -8.76 9.75
C ASN A 223 -11.93 -9.57 8.59
N TYR A 224 -10.60 -9.66 8.54
CA TYR A 224 -9.87 -10.16 7.38
C TYR A 224 -8.72 -11.08 7.82
N GLY A 225 -8.41 -12.10 7.03
CA GLY A 225 -7.36 -13.05 7.38
C GLY A 225 -7.82 -14.10 8.40
N PRO A 226 -6.87 -14.86 8.99
CA PRO A 226 -5.43 -14.68 8.84
C PRO A 226 -4.93 -15.00 7.42
N ILE A 227 -3.83 -14.36 7.01
CA ILE A 227 -3.14 -14.67 5.76
C ILE A 227 -1.63 -14.50 5.94
N VAL A 228 -0.84 -15.47 5.45
CA VAL A 228 0.63 -15.41 5.49
C VAL A 228 1.13 -14.74 4.22
N LEU A 229 1.95 -13.70 4.37
CA LEU A 229 2.56 -12.99 3.26
C LEU A 229 3.70 -13.82 2.65
N PRO A 230 3.69 -14.08 1.33
CA PRO A 230 4.75 -14.85 0.72
C PRO A 230 6.13 -14.21 0.87
N LYS A 231 7.12 -15.03 1.22
CA LYS A 231 8.53 -14.65 1.34
C LYS A 231 9.36 -15.38 0.32
N LYS A 232 10.40 -14.74 -0.20
CA LYS A 232 11.35 -15.41 -1.09
C LYS A 232 11.95 -16.64 -0.39
N GLY A 233 11.86 -17.80 -1.03
CA GLY A 233 12.30 -19.09 -0.49
C GLY A 233 11.24 -19.81 0.36
N MET A 234 10.09 -19.19 0.64
CA MET A 234 8.96 -19.88 1.25
C MET A 234 8.41 -20.90 0.26
N GLU A 235 8.24 -22.13 0.71
CA GLU A 235 7.62 -23.20 -0.06
C GLU A 235 6.18 -23.43 0.44
N ILE A 236 5.27 -23.66 -0.49
CA ILE A 236 3.90 -24.08 -0.20
C ILE A 236 3.62 -25.41 -0.90
N GLN A 237 2.82 -26.26 -0.27
CA GLN A 237 2.16 -27.36 -0.96
C GLN A 237 1.02 -26.80 -1.81
N LEU A 238 0.84 -27.30 -3.03
CA LEU A 238 -0.26 -26.93 -3.90
C LEU A 238 -1.44 -27.85 -3.65
N ASN A 239 -2.46 -27.28 -3.02
CA ASN A 239 -3.77 -27.88 -2.80
C ASN A 239 -4.84 -26.81 -2.98
N ASP A 240 -6.11 -27.17 -2.79
CA ASP A 240 -7.22 -26.24 -3.04
C ASP A 240 -7.18 -25.00 -2.15
N ASP A 241 -6.82 -25.16 -0.87
CA ASP A 241 -6.74 -24.07 0.09
C ASP A 241 -5.60 -23.11 -0.23
N THR A 242 -4.39 -23.62 -0.46
CA THR A 242 -3.24 -22.77 -0.77
C THR A 242 -3.38 -22.12 -2.14
N PHE A 243 -3.93 -22.83 -3.12
CA PHE A 243 -4.15 -22.27 -4.44
C PHE A 243 -5.23 -21.20 -4.43
N GLN A 244 -6.24 -21.33 -3.57
CA GLN A 244 -7.21 -20.27 -3.33
C GLN A 244 -6.52 -18.99 -2.85
N PHE A 245 -5.61 -19.05 -1.86
CA PHE A 245 -4.93 -17.86 -1.34
C PHE A 245 -3.85 -17.30 -2.28
N TYR A 246 -3.09 -18.17 -2.94
CA TYR A 246 -1.86 -17.78 -3.62
C TYR A 246 -1.93 -17.86 -5.15
N GLY A 247 -2.90 -18.58 -5.72
CA GLY A 247 -2.99 -18.84 -7.17
C GLY A 247 -2.99 -17.55 -8.00
N TYR A 248 -3.71 -16.51 -7.56
CA TYR A 248 -3.67 -15.19 -8.21
C TYR A 248 -2.25 -14.61 -8.24
N THR A 249 -1.53 -14.68 -7.11
CA THR A 249 -0.17 -14.16 -7.00
C THR A 249 0.82 -14.97 -7.83
N LEU A 250 0.68 -16.29 -7.87
CA LEU A 250 1.50 -17.17 -8.71
C LEU A 250 1.33 -16.83 -10.20
N LYS A 251 0.09 -16.64 -10.65
CA LYS A 251 -0.19 -16.26 -12.03
C LYS A 251 0.29 -14.84 -12.35
N LYS A 252 -0.18 -13.84 -11.57
CA LYS A 252 0.03 -12.43 -11.88
C LYS A 252 1.47 -11.98 -11.69
N HIS A 253 2.09 -12.36 -10.57
CA HIS A 253 3.36 -11.82 -10.13
C HIS A 253 4.51 -12.78 -10.40
N GLU A 254 4.37 -14.07 -10.08
CA GLU A 254 5.41 -15.07 -10.36
C GLU A 254 5.45 -15.51 -11.83
N LYS A 255 4.42 -15.19 -12.62
CA LYS A 255 4.27 -15.56 -14.04
C LYS A 255 4.30 -17.08 -14.24
N VAL A 256 3.61 -17.80 -13.36
CA VAL A 256 3.47 -19.26 -13.42
C VAL A 256 2.05 -19.58 -13.83
N GLU A 257 1.90 -20.17 -15.02
CA GLU A 257 0.64 -20.75 -15.46
C GLU A 257 0.51 -22.16 -14.86
N ILE A 258 -0.48 -22.32 -13.98
CA ILE A 258 -0.79 -23.58 -13.30
C ILE A 258 -2.18 -24.03 -13.76
N TYR A 259 -2.27 -25.27 -14.20
CA TYR A 259 -3.52 -25.92 -14.59
C TYR A 259 -3.95 -26.88 -13.49
N LYS A 260 -5.23 -26.82 -13.10
CA LYS A 260 -5.83 -27.75 -12.14
C LYS A 260 -6.67 -28.76 -12.90
N GLU A 261 -6.40 -30.05 -12.73
CA GLU A 261 -7.16 -31.15 -13.32
C GLU A 261 -7.30 -32.28 -12.28
N ASN A 262 -8.53 -32.75 -12.05
CA ASN A 262 -8.85 -33.82 -11.08
C ASN A 262 -8.25 -33.61 -9.67
N GLY A 263 -8.17 -32.35 -9.21
CA GLY A 263 -7.60 -32.00 -7.89
C GLY A 263 -6.07 -31.91 -7.85
N LEU A 264 -5.39 -32.19 -8.97
CA LEU A 264 -3.94 -32.08 -9.10
C LEU A 264 -3.54 -30.83 -9.88
N PHE A 265 -2.34 -30.33 -9.61
CA PHE A 265 -1.81 -29.11 -10.21
C PHE A 265 -0.67 -29.43 -11.16
N TYR A 266 -0.67 -28.79 -12.32
CA TYR A 266 0.30 -29.04 -13.39
C TYR A 266 0.92 -27.74 -13.89
N LYS A 267 2.20 -27.82 -14.25
CA LYS A 267 2.92 -26.75 -14.95
C LYS A 267 3.65 -27.35 -16.15
N GLU A 268 3.41 -26.81 -17.34
CA GLU A 268 4.03 -27.29 -18.59
C GLU A 268 3.85 -28.82 -18.77
N GLY A 269 2.66 -29.34 -18.42
CA GLY A 269 2.30 -30.75 -18.52
C GLY A 269 2.88 -31.67 -17.43
N LYS A 270 3.65 -31.14 -16.47
CA LYS A 270 4.22 -31.92 -15.36
C LYS A 270 3.49 -31.64 -14.05
N LEU A 271 3.31 -32.69 -13.25
CA LEU A 271 2.77 -32.58 -11.89
C LEU A 271 3.61 -31.59 -11.08
N LEU A 272 2.94 -30.69 -10.38
CA LEU A 272 3.53 -29.67 -9.53
C LEU A 272 2.89 -29.76 -8.15
N GLU A 273 3.60 -30.39 -7.21
CA GLU A 273 3.10 -30.61 -5.85
C GLU A 273 3.44 -29.44 -4.91
N THR A 274 4.56 -28.77 -5.16
CA THR A 274 5.02 -27.64 -4.34
C THR A 274 5.42 -26.45 -5.20
N TYR A 275 5.43 -25.28 -4.58
CA TYR A 275 5.93 -24.08 -5.19
C TYR A 275 6.76 -23.25 -4.21
N THR A 276 7.99 -22.90 -4.61
CA THR A 276 8.86 -21.98 -3.86
C THR A 276 8.77 -20.56 -4.41
N PHE A 277 8.35 -19.61 -3.57
CA PHE A 277 8.26 -18.19 -3.94
C PHE A 277 9.61 -17.60 -4.29
N ARG A 278 9.67 -16.83 -5.38
CA ARG A 278 10.92 -16.25 -5.89
C ARG A 278 11.14 -14.81 -5.43
N ARG A 279 10.10 -14.22 -4.82
CA ARG A 279 10.04 -12.81 -4.42
C ARG A 279 9.44 -12.64 -3.03
N ASN A 280 9.77 -11.50 -2.44
CA ASN A 280 9.11 -11.01 -1.24
C ASN A 280 7.86 -10.23 -1.63
N TYR A 281 6.84 -10.32 -0.78
CA TYR A 281 5.58 -9.64 -0.96
C TYR A 281 5.22 -8.80 0.25
N LEU A 282 4.44 -7.76 0.00
CA LEU A 282 3.99 -6.77 0.95
C LEU A 282 2.46 -6.72 0.94
N PHE A 283 1.88 -6.30 2.06
CA PHE A 283 0.47 -5.98 2.17
C PHE A 283 0.30 -4.50 2.48
N MET A 284 -0.42 -3.81 1.59
CA MET A 284 -0.59 -2.37 1.61
C MET A 284 -2.00 -2.03 2.04
N LEU A 285 -2.16 -1.05 2.95
CA LEU A 285 -3.47 -0.48 3.30
C LEU A 285 -3.47 1.03 3.12
N GLY A 286 -4.64 1.57 2.77
CA GLY A 286 -4.85 3.02 2.86
C GLY A 286 -5.18 3.43 4.28
N ASP A 287 -4.72 4.61 4.68
CA ASP A 287 -5.06 5.15 6.01
C ASP A 287 -6.55 5.48 6.10
N ASN A 288 -7.22 5.80 4.98
CA ASN A 288 -8.67 5.90 4.92
C ASN A 288 -9.29 4.53 4.59
N ARG A 289 -9.49 3.71 5.62
CA ARG A 289 -9.70 2.25 5.48
C ARG A 289 -10.92 1.84 4.67
N LYS A 290 -11.96 2.67 4.65
CA LYS A 290 -13.22 2.38 3.93
C LYS A 290 -13.23 2.93 2.50
N GLU A 291 -12.36 3.89 2.20
CA GLU A 291 -12.29 4.60 0.92
C GLU A 291 -10.97 4.27 0.17
N SER A 292 -10.45 3.06 0.38
CA SER A 292 -9.13 2.68 -0.12
C SER A 292 -9.19 1.38 -0.91
N MET A 293 -8.87 1.48 -2.20
CA MET A 293 -8.52 0.36 -3.06
C MET A 293 -7.06 -0.02 -2.78
N ASP A 294 -6.86 -1.05 -1.95
CA ASP A 294 -5.57 -1.50 -1.44
C ASP A 294 -5.42 -3.02 -1.48
N SER A 295 -4.45 -3.63 -0.80
CA SER A 295 -4.15 -5.06 -0.94
C SER A 295 -5.33 -5.99 -0.61
N ARG A 296 -6.32 -5.52 0.15
CA ARG A 296 -7.59 -6.25 0.34
C ARG A 296 -8.37 -6.44 -0.97
N TYR A 297 -8.10 -5.65 -1.99
CA TYR A 297 -8.73 -5.71 -3.30
C TYR A 297 -7.76 -6.00 -4.45
N ILE A 298 -6.46 -5.69 -4.32
CA ILE A 298 -5.49 -5.91 -5.41
C ILE A 298 -4.55 -7.10 -5.17
N GLY A 299 -4.63 -7.69 -3.97
CA GLY A 299 -3.76 -8.75 -3.51
C GLY A 299 -2.39 -8.28 -3.03
N PHE A 300 -1.49 -9.24 -2.90
CA PHE A 300 -0.11 -9.00 -2.49
C PHE A 300 0.65 -8.13 -3.50
N VAL A 301 1.51 -7.25 -2.99
CA VAL A 301 2.35 -6.36 -3.80
C VAL A 301 3.79 -6.87 -3.76
N PRO A 302 4.43 -7.22 -4.89
CA PRO A 302 5.85 -7.57 -4.89
C PRO A 302 6.70 -6.44 -4.32
N GLU A 303 7.69 -6.75 -3.50
CA GLU A 303 8.59 -5.75 -2.90
C GLU A 303 9.33 -4.91 -3.96
N GLU A 304 9.67 -5.53 -5.09
CA GLU A 304 10.27 -4.85 -6.24
C GLU A 304 9.37 -3.77 -6.87
N ASN A 305 8.05 -3.87 -6.66
CA ASN A 305 7.07 -2.89 -7.12
C ASN A 305 7.00 -1.63 -6.27
N VAL A 306 7.78 -1.48 -5.20
CA VAL A 306 7.94 -0.21 -4.46
C VAL A 306 8.93 0.74 -5.13
N ILE A 307 8.57 2.00 -5.32
CA ILE A 307 9.42 3.03 -5.95
C ILE A 307 10.31 3.69 -4.90
N GLY A 308 9.71 4.12 -3.79
CA GLY A 308 10.39 4.80 -2.70
C GLY A 308 9.42 5.12 -1.56
N GLU A 309 9.97 5.71 -0.49
CA GLU A 309 9.18 6.16 0.67
C GLU A 309 8.75 7.62 0.49
N VAL A 310 7.52 7.94 0.88
CA VAL A 310 7.05 9.33 0.99
C VAL A 310 7.74 10.02 2.16
N SER A 311 8.57 11.03 1.89
CA SER A 311 9.33 11.76 2.92
C SER A 311 8.54 12.91 3.52
N CYS A 312 7.89 13.71 2.67
CA CYS A 312 7.11 14.86 3.09
C CYS A 312 6.09 15.25 2.02
N VAL A 313 5.10 16.04 2.43
CA VAL A 313 4.32 16.88 1.53
C VAL A 313 5.18 18.09 1.20
N LEU A 314 5.52 18.28 -0.07
CA LEU A 314 6.24 19.46 -0.54
C LEU A 314 5.34 20.69 -0.37
N PHE A 315 4.15 20.65 -0.97
CA PHE A 315 3.10 21.64 -0.77
C PHE A 315 1.74 21.07 -1.18
N SER A 316 0.69 21.85 -0.91
CA SER A 316 -0.69 21.48 -1.25
C SER A 316 -1.50 22.73 -1.56
N THR A 317 -2.58 22.55 -2.32
CA THR A 317 -3.53 23.63 -2.64
C THR A 317 -4.95 23.21 -2.32
N LYS A 318 -5.72 24.12 -1.73
CA LYS A 318 -7.16 23.97 -1.49
C LYS A 318 -7.85 25.24 -1.96
N ASP A 319 -8.88 25.08 -2.78
CA ASP A 319 -9.62 26.20 -3.39
C ASP A 319 -8.73 27.25 -4.05
N GLN A 320 -7.72 26.79 -4.79
CA GLN A 320 -6.69 27.60 -5.46
C GLN A 320 -5.73 28.36 -4.52
N HIS A 321 -5.87 28.19 -3.20
CA HIS A 321 -4.99 28.78 -2.20
C HIS A 321 -3.95 27.79 -1.69
N PHE A 322 -2.72 28.28 -1.52
CA PHE A 322 -1.62 27.54 -0.94
C PHE A 322 -1.88 27.19 0.53
N GLN A 323 -1.63 25.94 0.92
CA GLN A 323 -1.85 25.46 2.29
C GLN A 323 -0.55 25.49 3.09
N TRP A 324 -0.27 26.60 3.78
CA TRP A 324 0.95 26.78 4.57
C TRP A 324 1.18 25.71 5.63
N SER A 325 0.12 25.20 6.26
CA SER A 325 0.20 24.11 7.25
C SER A 325 0.66 22.77 6.65
N ARG A 326 0.73 22.65 5.32
CA ARG A 326 1.16 21.46 4.60
C ARG A 326 2.52 21.63 3.91
N PHE A 327 3.10 22.83 3.90
CA PHE A 327 4.40 23.07 3.27
C PHE A 327 5.52 22.33 4.02
N PHE A 328 6.27 21.49 3.31
CA PHE A 328 7.27 20.58 3.89
C PHE A 328 6.77 19.74 5.08
N LYS A 329 5.46 19.45 5.15
CA LYS A 329 4.90 18.67 6.25
C LYS A 329 5.42 17.24 6.19
N LYS A 330 6.10 16.80 7.25
CA LYS A 330 6.51 15.40 7.41
C LYS A 330 5.28 14.50 7.47
N VAL A 331 5.37 13.35 6.82
CA VAL A 331 4.29 12.36 6.81
C VAL A 331 4.55 11.32 7.91
N GLU A 332 3.52 10.99 8.69
CA GLU A 332 3.58 10.03 9.81
C GLU A 332 2.46 8.98 9.71
#